data_AF-A0A5E9B1C1-F1
#
_entry.id   AF-A0A5E9B1C1-F1
#
_cell.length_a   1.000
_cell.length_b   1.000
_cell.length_c   1.000
_cell.angle_alpha   90.00
_cell.angle_beta   90.00
_cell.angle_gamma   90.00
#
_symmetry.space_group_name_H-M   'P 1'
#
loop_
_entity.id
_entity.type
_entity.pdbx_description
1 polymer ?
#
loop_
_entity_poly.entity_id
_entity_poly.type
_entity_poly.pdbx_seq_one_letter_code
_entity_poly.pdbx_strand_id
1 'polypeptide(L)'
;MSASDVETIFYILHNDPIGDAPTNDLEENEKRLVGLTTAIRAKAFEVLKPGKFMDSVLDFNRRVEEYVSSTPNSSVLPRVGISVEEIYGSIKGATAEIITAYIAGAQSEFGAVLPHVANNAIARDRRLYGQMVQESDKGDSVLFKEQRVQKSVLRLLTEERKRISDSIRDYETDFQKTIEDANSQFAAAVVEIRKTVDQAAESVRHAIAQSDAAVQQAEAGKRVADIIDERTKTTEANLNSFVNEARARGNFDQLKIEWNNRASAATWAVGLSYAVVLALIAAPVFYLGFRYTTVIEYLKEIGTLTKEELGDSPNAGVAAVVAATRLALIGVPLVLYFWIIRLAVKFNSRSMMLMDDSRARATMLETYYRMIAKDAAKDEDRAQVLAALFRPTPGYEADSGEPPTLISSVLNLANGKGGG
;
A
#
# COMPACT_ATOMS: atom_id res chain seq x y z
N MET A 1 -11.99 -44.42 25.19
CA MET A 1 -12.68 -43.13 25.09
C MET A 1 -13.86 -43.19 26.02
N SER A 2 -13.98 -42.25 26.96
CA SER A 2 -15.15 -42.19 27.85
C SER A 2 -16.31 -41.49 27.13
N ALA A 3 -17.55 -41.71 27.57
CA ALA A 3 -18.72 -41.03 26.99
C ALA A 3 -18.59 -39.49 27.08
N SER A 4 -17.93 -38.99 28.13
CA SER A 4 -17.64 -37.56 28.33
C SER A 4 -16.69 -36.98 27.27
N ASP A 5 -15.78 -37.78 26.72
CA ASP A 5 -14.82 -37.32 25.70
C ASP A 5 -15.50 -37.17 24.34
N VAL A 6 -16.44 -38.08 24.02
CA VAL A 6 -17.29 -38.00 22.82
C VAL A 6 -18.14 -36.74 22.87
N GLU A 7 -18.75 -36.47 24.03
CA GLU A 7 -19.64 -35.33 24.25
C GLU A 7 -18.90 -33.99 24.15
N THR A 8 -17.64 -33.93 24.59
CA THR A 8 -16.80 -32.71 24.50
C THR A 8 -16.34 -32.43 23.07
N ILE A 9 -15.98 -33.45 22.30
CA ILE A 9 -15.63 -33.29 20.87
C ILE A 9 -16.87 -32.87 20.08
N PHE A 10 -18.03 -33.46 20.39
CA PHE A 10 -19.30 -33.02 19.82
C PHE A 10 -19.61 -31.58 20.20
N TYR A 11 -19.39 -31.18 21.46
CA TYR A 11 -19.61 -29.82 21.94
C TYR A 11 -18.74 -28.79 21.21
N ILE A 12 -17.46 -29.10 20.93
CA ILE A 12 -16.57 -28.21 20.17
C ILE A 12 -17.02 -28.11 18.70
N LEU A 13 -17.40 -29.22 18.09
CA LEU A 13 -17.88 -29.25 16.70
C LEU A 13 -19.27 -28.61 16.53
N HIS A 14 -20.09 -28.55 17.59
CA HIS A 14 -21.43 -27.96 17.55
C HIS A 14 -21.49 -26.51 18.05
N ASN A 15 -20.64 -26.10 19.00
CA ASN A 15 -20.77 -24.81 19.69
C ASN A 15 -19.69 -23.78 19.39
N ASP A 16 -18.60 -24.14 18.70
CA ASP A 16 -17.78 -23.16 17.96
C ASP A 16 -18.24 -23.17 16.50
N PRO A 17 -19.25 -22.38 16.13
CA PRO A 17 -19.68 -22.31 14.75
C PRO A 17 -18.49 -21.84 13.91
N ILE A 18 -18.33 -22.44 12.72
CA ILE A 18 -17.72 -21.77 11.59
C ILE A 18 -18.55 -20.49 11.39
N GLY A 19 -18.14 -19.43 12.07
CA GLY A 19 -18.80 -18.14 12.09
C GLY A 19 -18.64 -17.52 10.73
N ASP A 20 -19.74 -17.60 9.98
CA ASP A 20 -19.96 -17.09 8.64
C ASP A 20 -19.32 -17.88 7.49
N ALA A 21 -20.04 -17.87 6.36
CA ALA A 21 -19.61 -18.44 5.08
C ALA A 21 -18.21 -17.92 4.68
N PRO A 22 -17.43 -18.70 3.90
CA PRO A 22 -16.12 -18.27 3.43
C PRO A 22 -16.19 -16.88 2.80
N THR A 23 -15.35 -15.97 3.27
CA THR A 23 -15.24 -14.62 2.69
C THR A 23 -14.61 -14.72 1.30
N ASN A 24 -14.75 -13.72 0.43
CA ASN A 24 -14.00 -13.71 -0.84
C ASN A 24 -12.49 -13.50 -0.64
N ASP A 25 -12.05 -13.29 0.59
CA ASP A 25 -10.65 -13.18 0.98
C ASP A 25 -10.08 -14.57 1.28
N LEU A 26 -9.42 -15.15 0.28
CA LEU A 26 -8.77 -16.45 0.37
C LEU A 26 -7.74 -16.51 1.49
N GLU A 27 -7.04 -15.41 1.78
CA GLU A 27 -6.00 -15.38 2.81
C GLU A 27 -6.61 -15.43 4.23
N GLU A 28 -7.78 -14.81 4.40
CA GLU A 28 -8.52 -14.86 5.67
C GLU A 28 -9.13 -16.23 5.93
N ASN A 29 -9.72 -16.86 4.92
CA ASN A 29 -10.25 -18.23 5.04
C ASN A 29 -9.14 -19.26 5.28
N GLU A 30 -7.97 -19.08 4.66
CA GLU A 30 -6.79 -19.93 4.88
C GLU A 30 -6.32 -19.83 6.34
N LYS A 31 -6.22 -18.61 6.90
CA LYS A 31 -5.85 -18.41 8.32
C LYS A 31 -6.87 -19.02 9.28
N ARG A 32 -8.18 -18.94 8.97
CA ARG A 32 -9.26 -19.53 9.77
C ARG A 32 -9.19 -21.06 9.75
N LEU A 33 -9.01 -21.66 8.57
CA LEU A 33 -8.85 -23.11 8.42
C LEU A 33 -7.61 -23.61 9.17
N VAL A 34 -6.48 -22.92 9.07
CA VAL A 34 -5.25 -23.27 9.81
C VAL A 34 -5.47 -23.18 11.33
N GLY A 35 -6.21 -22.19 11.81
CA GLY A 35 -6.58 -22.04 13.22
C GLY A 35 -7.45 -23.19 13.75
N LEU A 36 -8.52 -23.56 13.03
CA LEU A 36 -9.41 -24.66 13.38
C LEU A 36 -8.66 -26.00 13.38
N THR A 37 -7.82 -26.22 12.37
CA THR A 37 -7.03 -27.45 12.24
C THR A 37 -6.02 -27.58 13.37
N THR A 38 -5.44 -26.47 13.82
CA THR A 38 -4.51 -26.42 14.96
C THR A 38 -5.23 -26.68 16.29
N ALA A 39 -6.45 -26.16 16.49
CA ALA A 39 -7.26 -26.40 17.68
C ALA A 39 -7.74 -27.85 17.80
N ILE A 40 -8.23 -28.44 16.69
CA ILE A 40 -8.62 -29.85 16.61
C ILE A 40 -7.40 -30.75 16.84
N ARG A 41 -6.25 -30.41 16.24
CA ARG A 41 -4.97 -31.11 16.46
C ARG A 41 -4.57 -31.10 17.93
N ALA A 42 -4.58 -29.95 18.59
CA ALA A 42 -4.18 -29.84 20.00
C ALA A 42 -5.03 -30.71 20.93
N LYS A 43 -6.35 -30.79 20.69
CA LYS A 43 -7.26 -31.58 21.53
C LYS A 43 -7.31 -33.06 21.18
N ALA A 44 -7.13 -33.42 19.91
CA ALA A 44 -6.98 -34.81 19.48
C ALA A 44 -5.69 -35.45 20.02
N PHE A 45 -4.60 -34.67 20.13
CA PHE A 45 -3.34 -35.11 20.74
C PHE A 45 -3.43 -35.32 22.27
N GLU A 46 -4.37 -34.67 22.94
CA GLU A 46 -4.57 -34.78 24.39
C GLU A 46 -5.37 -36.04 24.78
N VAL A 47 -6.24 -36.53 23.90
CA VAL A 47 -7.24 -37.57 24.22
C VAL A 47 -6.87 -38.97 23.68
N LEU A 48 -6.05 -39.07 22.63
CA LEU A 48 -5.87 -40.33 21.90
C LEU A 48 -4.45 -40.90 22.06
N LYS A 49 -4.33 -42.08 22.68
CA LYS A 49 -3.14 -42.93 22.50
C LYS A 49 -3.18 -43.53 21.08
N PRO A 50 -2.05 -43.57 20.35
CA PRO A 50 -2.04 -43.82 18.92
C PRO A 50 -2.36 -45.29 18.61
N GLY A 51 -3.29 -45.49 17.67
CA GLY A 51 -3.66 -46.78 17.10
C GLY A 51 -4.16 -46.58 15.66
N LYS A 52 -4.56 -47.67 14.99
CA LYS A 52 -4.85 -47.73 13.53
C LYS A 52 -5.83 -46.69 12.97
N PHE A 53 -6.74 -46.19 13.80
CA PHE A 53 -7.63 -45.07 13.43
C PHE A 53 -6.84 -43.77 13.21
N MET A 54 -5.87 -43.49 14.07
CA MET A 54 -4.99 -42.33 13.95
C MET A 54 -4.12 -42.43 12.70
N ASP A 55 -3.67 -43.62 12.31
CA ASP A 55 -2.92 -43.81 11.05
C ASP A 55 -3.78 -43.49 9.81
N SER A 56 -5.09 -43.79 9.86
CA SER A 56 -6.01 -43.50 8.76
C SER A 56 -6.34 -42.01 8.66
N VAL A 57 -6.49 -41.33 9.80
CA VAL A 57 -6.70 -39.87 9.86
C VAL A 57 -5.43 -39.11 9.46
N LEU A 58 -4.26 -39.61 9.86
CA LEU A 58 -2.97 -39.04 9.46
C LEU A 58 -2.67 -39.26 7.97
N ASP A 59 -3.02 -40.42 7.39
CA ASP A 59 -2.88 -40.65 5.94
C ASP A 59 -3.83 -39.74 5.14
N PHE A 60 -5.05 -39.54 5.62
CA PHE A 60 -5.99 -38.58 5.03
C PHE A 60 -5.44 -37.15 5.06
N ASN A 61 -4.96 -36.68 6.21
CA ASN A 61 -4.38 -35.34 6.35
C ASN A 61 -3.11 -35.14 5.52
N ARG A 62 -2.24 -36.16 5.43
CA ARG A 62 -1.04 -36.12 4.59
C ARG A 62 -1.37 -35.94 3.10
N ARG A 63 -2.42 -36.60 2.61
CA ARG A 63 -2.89 -36.44 1.23
C ARG A 63 -3.48 -35.04 0.97
N VAL A 64 -4.11 -34.44 1.98
CA VAL A 64 -4.60 -33.06 1.92
C VAL A 64 -3.44 -32.05 1.90
N GLU A 65 -2.39 -32.25 2.70
CA GLU A 65 -1.19 -31.40 2.70
C GLU A 65 -0.36 -31.53 1.39
N GLU A 66 -0.18 -32.73 0.86
CA GLU A 66 0.45 -32.93 -0.47
C GLU A 66 -0.31 -32.23 -1.58
N TYR A 67 -1.65 -32.23 -1.50
CA TYR A 67 -2.50 -31.53 -2.45
C TYR A 67 -2.31 -30.00 -2.37
N VAL A 68 -2.33 -29.43 -1.17
CA VAL A 68 -2.20 -27.98 -0.92
C VAL A 68 -0.79 -27.46 -1.26
N SER A 69 0.26 -28.25 -1.03
CA SER A 69 1.65 -27.83 -1.24
C SER A 69 2.15 -27.96 -2.68
N SER A 70 1.39 -28.60 -3.59
CA SER A 70 1.83 -28.92 -4.95
C SER A 70 1.65 -27.82 -6.02
N THR A 71 1.17 -26.62 -5.67
CA THR A 71 0.93 -25.55 -6.67
C THR A 71 1.41 -24.16 -6.23
N PRO A 72 2.61 -23.72 -6.65
CA PRO A 72 3.04 -22.34 -6.40
C PRO A 72 2.68 -21.35 -7.51
N ASN A 73 2.25 -21.76 -8.72
CA ASN A 73 2.08 -20.82 -9.85
C ASN A 73 1.27 -21.36 -11.05
N SER A 74 -0.06 -21.47 -10.96
CA SER A 74 -0.90 -21.49 -12.17
C SER A 74 -2.31 -20.97 -11.93
N SER A 75 -2.72 -19.96 -12.70
CA SER A 75 -4.03 -19.30 -12.69
C SER A 75 -5.18 -20.12 -13.30
N VAL A 76 -5.12 -21.45 -13.20
CA VAL A 76 -6.19 -22.35 -13.65
C VAL A 76 -6.38 -23.43 -12.58
N LEU A 77 -7.47 -23.36 -11.82
CA LEU A 77 -7.88 -24.41 -10.90
C LEU A 77 -8.24 -25.68 -11.68
N PRO A 78 -7.76 -26.88 -11.32
CA PRO A 78 -8.27 -28.11 -11.89
C PRO A 78 -9.69 -28.36 -11.38
N ARG A 79 -10.62 -28.70 -12.28
CA ARG A 79 -11.92 -29.25 -11.90
C ARG A 79 -11.68 -30.60 -11.22
N VAL A 80 -11.92 -30.66 -9.91
CA VAL A 80 -11.88 -31.93 -9.16
C VAL A 80 -13.15 -32.72 -9.50
N GLY A 81 -12.97 -33.92 -10.04
CA GLY A 81 -14.03 -34.86 -10.41
C GLY A 81 -14.45 -35.81 -9.29
N ILE A 82 -14.51 -35.33 -8.04
CA ILE A 82 -15.03 -36.13 -6.91
C ILE A 82 -16.48 -35.69 -6.71
N SER A 83 -17.41 -36.60 -6.99
CA SER A 83 -18.84 -36.33 -6.90
C SER A 83 -19.29 -36.23 -5.44
N VAL A 84 -20.32 -35.43 -5.19
CA VAL A 84 -20.95 -35.31 -3.86
C VAL A 84 -21.41 -36.69 -3.35
N GLU A 85 -21.75 -37.59 -4.28
CA GLU A 85 -22.10 -38.99 -4.01
C GLU A 85 -20.96 -39.81 -3.36
N GLU A 86 -19.69 -39.56 -3.71
CA GLU A 86 -18.53 -40.25 -3.11
C GLU A 86 -18.31 -39.83 -1.64
N ILE A 87 -18.55 -38.55 -1.34
CA ILE A 87 -18.49 -38.00 0.02
C ILE A 87 -19.64 -38.58 0.86
N TYR A 88 -20.85 -38.66 0.29
CA TYR A 88 -22.01 -39.25 0.95
C TYR A 88 -21.84 -40.76 1.21
N GLY A 89 -21.19 -41.48 0.30
CA GLY A 89 -20.86 -42.90 0.45
C GLY A 89 -19.92 -43.16 1.64
N SER A 90 -18.94 -42.28 1.86
CA SER A 90 -17.98 -42.40 2.96
C SER A 90 -18.64 -42.15 4.33
N ILE A 91 -19.56 -41.20 4.41
CA ILE A 91 -20.34 -40.91 5.62
C ILE A 91 -21.28 -42.09 5.98
N LYS A 92 -21.93 -42.68 4.96
CA LYS A 92 -22.80 -43.85 5.15
C LYS A 92 -22.05 -45.08 5.66
N GLY A 93 -20.81 -45.29 5.19
CA GLY A 93 -19.93 -46.36 5.66
C GLY A 93 -19.59 -46.22 7.15
N ALA A 94 -19.19 -45.02 7.58
CA ALA A 94 -18.87 -44.75 8.99
C ALA A 94 -20.08 -44.94 9.93
N THR A 95 -21.29 -44.62 9.45
CA THR A 95 -22.52 -44.77 10.24
C THR A 95 -22.90 -46.24 10.48
N ALA A 96 -22.60 -47.13 9.52
CA ALA A 96 -22.88 -48.57 9.64
C ALA A 96 -21.95 -49.27 10.65
N GLU A 97 -20.70 -48.83 10.77
CA GLU A 97 -19.76 -49.35 11.77
C GLU A 97 -20.20 -49.02 13.20
N ILE A 98 -20.76 -47.83 13.43
CA ILE A 98 -21.26 -47.40 14.74
C ILE A 98 -22.45 -48.26 15.20
N ILE A 99 -23.39 -48.58 14.30
CA ILE A 99 -24.56 -49.43 14.62
C ILE A 99 -24.13 -50.86 14.97
N THR A 100 -23.11 -51.39 14.29
CA THR A 100 -22.59 -52.74 14.54
C THR A 100 -21.94 -52.84 15.92
N ALA A 101 -21.24 -51.78 16.36
CA ALA A 101 -20.66 -51.71 17.70
C ALA A 101 -21.73 -51.67 18.82
N TYR A 102 -22.87 -51.02 18.58
CA TYR A 102 -23.98 -50.97 19.54
C TYR A 102 -24.65 -52.33 19.74
N ILE A 103 -24.90 -53.08 18.66
CA ILE A 103 -25.49 -54.44 18.73
C ILE A 103 -24.56 -55.42 19.49
N ALA A 104 -23.25 -55.31 19.27
CA ALA A 104 -22.26 -56.12 19.99
C ALA A 104 -22.23 -55.80 21.50
N GLY A 105 -22.42 -54.53 21.88
CA GLY A 105 -22.55 -54.11 23.28
C GLY A 105 -23.77 -54.74 23.97
N ALA A 106 -24.94 -54.68 23.33
CA ALA A 106 -26.17 -55.26 23.87
C ALA A 106 -26.07 -56.78 24.07
N GLN A 107 -25.45 -57.51 23.15
CA GLN A 107 -25.24 -58.96 23.31
C GLN A 107 -24.32 -59.31 24.49
N SER A 108 -23.35 -58.45 24.81
CA SER A 108 -22.43 -58.67 25.92
C SER A 108 -23.07 -58.49 27.30
N GLU A 109 -24.05 -57.59 27.42
CA GLU A 109 -24.72 -57.32 28.70
C GLU A 109 -25.82 -58.35 29.02
N PHE A 110 -26.55 -58.85 28.02
CA PHE A 110 -27.69 -59.76 28.25
C PHE A 110 -27.33 -61.26 28.16
N GLY A 111 -26.15 -61.63 27.64
CA GLY A 111 -25.73 -63.04 27.50
C GLY A 111 -25.51 -63.79 28.83
N ALA A 112 -25.25 -63.09 29.92
CA ALA A 112 -24.84 -63.69 31.21
C ALA A 112 -25.99 -64.18 32.10
N VAL A 113 -27.25 -63.79 31.84
CA VAL A 113 -28.38 -64.07 32.75
C VAL A 113 -29.06 -65.41 32.46
N LEU A 114 -28.96 -65.93 31.23
CA LEU A 114 -29.59 -67.18 30.79
C LEU A 114 -28.98 -68.49 31.36
N PRO A 115 -27.67 -68.62 31.69
CA PRO A 115 -27.10 -69.91 32.13
C PRO A 115 -27.40 -70.30 33.59
N HIS A 116 -27.72 -69.34 34.47
CA HIS A 116 -27.82 -69.60 35.92
C HIS A 116 -29.06 -70.40 36.33
N VAL A 117 -30.15 -70.31 35.56
CA VAL A 117 -31.38 -71.08 35.83
C VAL A 117 -31.21 -72.57 35.44
N ALA A 118 -30.44 -72.85 34.38
CA ALA A 118 -30.16 -74.22 33.93
C ALA A 118 -29.24 -74.98 34.90
N ASN A 119 -28.23 -74.32 35.46
CA ASN A 119 -27.25 -74.98 36.33
C ASN A 119 -27.82 -75.42 37.69
N ASN A 120 -28.79 -74.69 38.25
CA ASN A 120 -29.39 -75.05 39.54
C ASN A 120 -30.38 -76.22 39.45
N ALA A 121 -31.07 -76.38 38.30
CA ALA A 121 -31.94 -77.54 38.06
C ALA A 121 -31.13 -78.83 37.88
N ILE A 122 -30.04 -78.77 37.11
CA ILE A 122 -29.15 -79.91 36.86
C ILE A 122 -28.45 -80.39 38.14
N ALA A 123 -28.08 -79.47 39.05
CA ALA A 123 -27.47 -79.82 40.33
C ALA A 123 -28.43 -80.52 41.30
N ARG A 124 -29.73 -80.22 41.23
CA ARG A 124 -30.77 -80.84 42.08
C ARG A 124 -31.08 -82.27 41.61
N ASP A 125 -31.15 -82.50 40.29
CA ASP A 125 -31.38 -83.83 39.70
C ASP A 125 -30.22 -84.80 39.95
N ARG A 126 -28.97 -84.32 39.94
CA ARG A 126 -27.79 -85.14 40.27
C ARG A 126 -27.84 -85.71 41.69
N ARG A 127 -28.40 -84.98 42.67
CA ARG A 127 -28.54 -85.47 44.06
C ARG A 127 -29.60 -86.56 44.19
N LEU A 128 -30.73 -86.42 43.49
CA LEU A 128 -31.81 -87.41 43.49
C LEU A 128 -31.36 -88.73 42.83
N TYR A 129 -30.62 -88.63 41.71
CA TYR A 129 -30.08 -89.82 41.04
C TYR A 129 -29.03 -90.54 41.90
N GLY A 130 -28.17 -89.79 42.61
CA GLY A 130 -27.18 -90.37 43.53
C GLY A 130 -27.80 -91.13 44.71
N GLN A 131 -28.95 -90.66 45.23
CA GLN A 131 -29.68 -91.34 46.30
C GLN A 131 -30.37 -92.63 45.81
N MET A 132 -30.89 -92.64 44.58
CA MET A 132 -31.50 -93.84 43.99
C MET A 132 -30.48 -94.95 43.72
N VAL A 133 -29.26 -94.59 43.29
CA VAL A 133 -28.18 -95.56 43.07
C VAL A 133 -27.67 -96.17 44.39
N GLN A 134 -27.61 -95.38 45.47
CA GLN A 134 -27.21 -95.88 46.80
C GLN A 134 -28.23 -96.85 47.44
N GLU A 135 -29.52 -96.73 47.12
CA GLU A 135 -30.52 -97.72 47.56
C GLU A 135 -30.52 -98.98 46.70
N SER A 136 -30.11 -98.91 45.42
CA SER A 136 -30.01 -100.07 44.52
C SER A 136 -28.91 -101.06 44.91
N ASP A 137 -27.81 -100.59 45.52
CA ASP A 137 -26.67 -101.44 45.92
C ASP A 137 -26.95 -102.30 47.18
N LYS A 138 -28.10 -102.12 47.84
CA LYS A 138 -28.47 -102.88 49.05
C LYS A 138 -29.21 -104.19 48.80
N GLY A 139 -29.35 -104.62 47.54
CA GLY A 139 -29.64 -106.01 47.20
C GLY A 139 -31.00 -106.58 47.60
N ASP A 140 -31.98 -105.76 47.98
CA ASP A 140 -33.35 -106.20 48.26
C ASP A 140 -34.29 -105.77 47.13
N SER A 141 -34.96 -106.74 46.51
CA SER A 141 -35.97 -106.53 45.46
C SER A 141 -37.24 -105.90 46.06
N VAL A 142 -37.32 -104.57 46.06
CA VAL A 142 -38.48 -103.81 46.56
C VAL A 142 -39.47 -103.51 45.43
N LEU A 143 -40.35 -104.47 45.12
CA LEU A 143 -41.39 -104.33 44.07
C LEU A 143 -42.66 -103.59 44.52
N PHE A 144 -42.63 -102.81 45.62
CA PHE A 144 -43.85 -102.20 46.19
C PHE A 144 -43.71 -100.75 46.72
N LYS A 145 -42.75 -99.96 46.22
CA LYS A 145 -42.64 -98.50 46.51
C LYS A 145 -42.73 -97.59 45.29
N GLU A 146 -42.85 -98.13 44.08
CA GLU A 146 -42.82 -97.39 42.81
C GLU A 146 -44.06 -96.48 42.60
N GLN A 147 -45.25 -96.91 43.02
CA GLN A 147 -46.48 -96.14 42.83
C GLN A 147 -46.56 -94.85 43.65
N ARG A 148 -45.95 -94.79 44.85
CA ARG A 148 -45.92 -93.54 45.63
C ARG A 148 -44.94 -92.54 45.03
N VAL A 149 -43.80 -93.00 44.55
CA VAL A 149 -42.79 -92.11 43.95
C VAL A 149 -43.31 -91.53 42.63
N GLN A 150 -43.95 -92.34 41.78
CA GLN A 150 -44.56 -91.85 40.54
C GLN A 150 -45.63 -90.78 40.78
N LYS A 151 -46.49 -90.95 41.80
CA LYS A 151 -47.54 -89.96 42.09
C LYS A 151 -46.97 -88.65 42.63
N SER A 152 -45.91 -88.70 43.42
CA SER A 152 -45.18 -87.51 43.91
C SER A 152 -44.52 -86.73 42.77
N VAL A 153 -43.85 -87.45 41.87
CA VAL A 153 -43.17 -86.85 40.71
C VAL A 153 -44.17 -86.22 39.76
N LEU A 154 -45.30 -86.89 39.48
CA LEU A 154 -46.32 -86.33 38.60
C LEU A 154 -46.93 -85.04 39.18
N ARG A 155 -47.12 -84.99 40.49
CA ARG A 155 -47.64 -83.78 41.18
C ARG A 155 -46.65 -82.62 41.08
N LEU A 156 -45.37 -82.87 41.35
CA LEU A 156 -44.29 -81.88 41.22
C LEU A 156 -44.14 -81.38 39.78
N LEU A 157 -44.17 -82.26 38.79
CA LEU A 157 -44.10 -81.87 37.39
C LEU A 157 -45.32 -81.04 36.95
N THR A 158 -46.50 -81.34 37.47
CA THR A 158 -47.71 -80.57 37.17
C THR A 158 -47.66 -79.19 37.81
N GLU A 159 -47.14 -79.09 39.04
CA GLU A 159 -47.00 -77.85 39.79
C GLU A 159 -45.91 -76.95 39.19
N GLU A 160 -44.76 -77.51 38.80
CA GLU A 160 -43.71 -76.78 38.07
C GLU A 160 -44.17 -76.34 36.67
N ARG A 161 -44.90 -77.19 35.94
CA ARG A 161 -45.47 -76.79 34.65
C ARG A 161 -46.40 -75.59 34.79
N LYS A 162 -47.24 -75.57 35.84
CA LYS A 162 -48.13 -74.43 36.11
C LYS A 162 -47.32 -73.18 36.45
N ARG A 163 -46.31 -73.29 37.32
CA ARG A 163 -45.45 -72.17 37.71
C ARG A 163 -44.69 -71.57 36.52
N ILE A 164 -44.16 -72.41 35.64
CA ILE A 164 -43.48 -71.99 34.40
C ILE A 164 -44.47 -71.31 33.45
N SER A 165 -45.69 -71.84 33.33
CA SER A 165 -46.72 -71.23 32.48
C SER A 165 -47.15 -69.85 33.00
N ASP A 166 -47.28 -69.70 34.32
CA ASP A 166 -47.63 -68.42 34.95
C ASP A 166 -46.47 -67.42 34.78
N SER A 167 -45.21 -67.83 34.97
CA SER A 167 -44.07 -66.93 34.77
C SER A 167 -43.91 -66.48 33.32
N ILE A 168 -44.17 -67.36 32.33
CA ILE A 168 -44.15 -66.98 30.91
C ILE A 168 -45.18 -65.89 30.61
N ARG A 169 -46.38 -65.98 31.22
CA ARG A 169 -47.44 -64.99 31.00
C ARG A 169 -47.11 -63.63 31.63
N ASP A 170 -46.47 -63.65 32.79
CA ASP A 170 -45.97 -62.43 33.45
C ASP A 170 -44.86 -61.78 32.60
N TYR A 171 -43.92 -62.57 32.05
CA TYR A 171 -42.89 -62.06 31.13
C TYR A 171 -43.46 -61.51 29.82
N GLU A 172 -44.50 -62.12 29.25
CA GLU A 172 -45.14 -61.61 28.04
C GLU A 172 -45.80 -60.25 28.29
N THR A 173 -46.43 -60.08 29.45
CA THR A 173 -47.08 -58.82 29.83
C THR A 173 -46.04 -57.71 30.07
N ASP A 174 -44.93 -58.03 30.74
CA ASP A 174 -43.85 -57.08 31.00
C ASP A 174 -43.12 -56.68 29.69
N PHE A 175 -42.95 -57.63 28.77
CA PHE A 175 -42.36 -57.39 27.47
C PHE A 175 -43.25 -56.51 26.57
N GLN A 176 -44.57 -56.77 26.53
CA GLN A 176 -45.51 -55.91 25.80
C GLN A 176 -45.51 -54.48 26.34
N LYS A 177 -45.48 -54.32 27.67
CA LYS A 177 -45.39 -53.01 28.30
C LYS A 177 -44.11 -52.27 27.93
N THR A 178 -42.97 -52.98 27.91
CA THR A 178 -41.67 -52.42 27.52
C THR A 178 -41.68 -51.96 26.05
N ILE A 179 -42.33 -52.72 25.16
CA ILE A 179 -42.49 -52.32 23.75
C ILE A 179 -43.37 -51.07 23.63
N GLU A 180 -44.46 -50.97 24.39
CA GLU A 180 -45.36 -49.82 24.37
C GLU A 180 -44.65 -48.55 24.90
N ASP A 181 -43.91 -48.67 26.00
CA ASP A 181 -43.09 -47.59 26.56
C ASP A 181 -42.00 -47.15 25.56
N ALA A 182 -41.29 -48.11 24.93
CA ALA A 182 -40.25 -47.80 23.93
C ALA A 182 -40.82 -47.09 22.69
N ASN A 183 -41.99 -47.53 22.20
CA ASN A 183 -42.66 -46.88 21.07
C ASN A 183 -43.12 -45.46 21.42
N SER A 184 -43.61 -45.24 22.64
CA SER A 184 -44.01 -43.91 23.09
C SER A 184 -42.82 -42.94 23.20
N GLN A 185 -41.68 -43.41 23.71
CA GLN A 185 -40.44 -42.64 23.79
C GLN A 185 -39.88 -42.33 22.40
N PHE A 186 -39.92 -43.30 21.49
CA PHE A 186 -39.47 -43.09 20.12
C PHE A 186 -40.33 -42.07 19.37
N ALA A 187 -41.65 -42.14 19.52
CA ALA A 187 -42.57 -41.16 18.94
C ALA A 187 -42.31 -39.74 19.47
N ALA A 188 -42.07 -39.60 20.78
CA ALA A 188 -41.71 -38.32 21.39
C ALA A 188 -40.37 -37.78 20.85
N ALA A 189 -39.35 -38.64 20.76
CA ALA A 189 -38.03 -38.25 20.23
C ALA A 189 -38.11 -37.80 18.76
N VAL A 190 -38.92 -38.46 17.92
CA VAL A 190 -39.11 -38.06 16.51
C VAL A 190 -39.78 -36.69 16.41
N VAL A 191 -40.76 -36.38 17.27
CA VAL A 191 -41.40 -35.06 17.31
C VAL A 191 -40.41 -33.97 17.74
N GLU A 192 -39.56 -34.27 18.71
CA GLU A 192 -38.54 -33.33 19.19
C GLU A 192 -37.45 -33.08 18.13
N ILE A 193 -36.98 -34.12 17.45
CA ILE A 193 -36.04 -34.00 16.32
C ILE A 193 -36.65 -33.16 15.20
N ARG A 194 -37.93 -33.35 14.87
CA ARG A 194 -38.58 -32.56 13.83
C ARG A 194 -38.62 -31.08 14.20
N LYS A 195 -38.90 -30.77 15.47
CA LYS A 195 -38.92 -29.40 15.99
C LYS A 195 -37.53 -28.75 15.93
N THR A 196 -36.47 -29.46 16.30
CA THR A 196 -35.11 -28.92 16.23
C THR A 196 -34.64 -28.72 14.80
N VAL A 197 -35.01 -29.61 13.88
CA VAL A 197 -34.73 -29.45 12.44
C VAL A 197 -35.46 -28.23 11.86
N ASP A 198 -36.73 -28.01 12.22
CA ASP A 198 -37.48 -26.84 11.75
C ASP A 198 -36.87 -25.53 12.29
N GLN A 199 -36.46 -25.50 13.57
CA GLN A 199 -35.78 -24.36 14.17
C GLN A 199 -34.40 -24.09 13.53
N ALA A 200 -33.64 -25.14 13.23
CA ALA A 200 -32.36 -25.02 12.53
C ALA A 200 -32.54 -24.54 11.08
N ALA A 201 -33.60 -24.98 10.39
CA ALA A 201 -33.90 -24.49 9.04
C ALA A 201 -34.25 -22.99 9.05
N GLU A 202 -34.95 -22.53 10.08
CA GLU A 202 -35.32 -21.11 10.24
C GLU A 202 -34.11 -20.24 10.60
N SER A 203 -33.21 -20.71 11.46
CA SER A 203 -31.96 -20.00 11.79
C SER A 203 -31.03 -19.89 10.58
N VAL A 204 -30.92 -20.95 9.77
CA VAL A 204 -30.14 -20.92 8.52
C VAL A 204 -30.73 -19.92 7.52
N ARG A 205 -32.06 -19.83 7.38
CA ARG A 205 -32.70 -18.82 6.52
C ARG A 205 -32.40 -17.40 6.99
N HIS A 206 -32.41 -17.16 8.30
CA HIS A 206 -32.05 -15.86 8.86
C HIS A 206 -30.57 -15.52 8.64
N ALA A 207 -29.66 -16.49 8.79
CA ALA A 207 -28.24 -16.30 8.54
C ALA A 207 -27.96 -15.99 7.06
N ILE A 208 -28.63 -16.67 6.13
CA ILE A 208 -28.52 -16.39 4.69
C ILE A 208 -28.99 -14.97 4.37
N ALA A 209 -30.14 -14.55 4.91
CA ALA A 209 -30.65 -13.19 4.69
C ALA A 209 -29.73 -12.09 5.26
N GLN A 210 -29.07 -12.35 6.40
CA GLN A 210 -28.07 -11.42 6.96
C GLN A 210 -26.78 -11.40 6.14
N SER A 211 -26.34 -12.55 5.64
CA SER A 211 -25.17 -12.65 4.76
C SER A 211 -25.38 -11.86 3.46
N ASP A 212 -26.54 -12.00 2.81
CA ASP A 212 -26.87 -11.24 1.59
C ASP A 212 -26.88 -9.72 1.83
N ALA A 213 -27.38 -9.28 2.99
CA ALA A 213 -27.36 -7.86 3.38
C ALA A 213 -25.93 -7.35 3.63
N ALA A 214 -25.06 -8.18 4.24
CA ALA A 214 -23.65 -7.85 4.45
C ALA A 214 -22.87 -7.77 3.12
N VAL A 215 -23.14 -8.67 2.18
CA VAL A 215 -22.55 -8.64 0.83
C VAL A 215 -22.94 -7.36 0.09
N GLN A 216 -24.21 -6.95 0.15
CA GLN A 216 -24.66 -5.69 -0.47
C GLN A 216 -23.98 -4.45 0.16
N GLN A 217 -23.77 -4.46 1.49
CA GLN A 217 -23.03 -3.38 2.16
C GLN A 217 -21.55 -3.36 1.76
N ALA A 218 -20.92 -4.52 1.60
CA ALA A 218 -19.54 -4.63 1.13
C ALA A 218 -19.39 -4.14 -0.31
N GLU A 219 -20.32 -4.48 -1.21
CA GLU A 219 -20.34 -3.96 -2.58
C GLU A 219 -20.55 -2.44 -2.64
N ALA A 220 -21.43 -1.90 -1.80
CA ALA A 220 -21.62 -0.46 -1.66
C ALA A 220 -20.34 0.22 -1.13
N GLY A 221 -19.66 -0.39 -0.15
CA GLY A 221 -18.37 0.07 0.36
C GLY A 221 -17.28 0.10 -0.71
N LYS A 222 -17.22 -0.92 -1.57
CA LYS A 222 -16.28 -0.97 -2.70
C LYS A 222 -16.50 0.17 -3.70
N ARG A 223 -17.76 0.46 -4.05
CA ARG A 223 -18.09 1.60 -4.94
C ARG A 223 -17.66 2.93 -4.32
N VAL A 224 -17.82 3.10 -3.01
CA VAL A 224 -17.36 4.32 -2.32
C VAL A 224 -15.83 4.41 -2.33
N ALA A 225 -15.13 3.29 -2.12
CA ALA A 225 -13.66 3.25 -2.20
C ALA A 225 -13.16 3.61 -3.61
N ASP A 226 -13.78 3.08 -4.67
CA ASP A 226 -13.44 3.40 -6.06
C ASP A 226 -13.65 4.89 -6.38
N ILE A 227 -14.75 5.49 -5.90
CA ILE A 227 -15.03 6.93 -6.05
C ILE A 227 -13.99 7.78 -5.28
N ILE A 228 -13.58 7.34 -4.10
CA ILE A 228 -12.55 8.01 -3.32
C ILE A 228 -11.20 7.93 -4.06
N ASP A 229 -10.81 6.77 -4.58
CA ASP A 229 -9.57 6.61 -5.35
C ASP A 229 -9.54 7.52 -6.59
N GLU A 230 -10.64 7.58 -7.35
CA GLU A 230 -10.76 8.47 -8.52
C GLU A 230 -10.69 9.96 -8.13
N ARG A 231 -11.34 10.35 -7.03
CA ARG A 231 -11.25 11.72 -6.48
C ARG A 231 -9.85 12.04 -5.96
N THR A 232 -9.15 11.06 -5.40
CA THR A 232 -7.79 11.23 -4.88
C THR A 232 -6.82 11.45 -6.06
N LYS A 233 -6.92 10.63 -7.11
CA LYS A 233 -6.13 10.79 -8.34
C LYS A 233 -6.35 12.13 -9.04
N THR A 234 -7.61 12.57 -9.15
CA THR A 234 -7.92 13.89 -9.74
C THR A 234 -7.43 15.04 -8.86
N THR A 235 -7.50 14.91 -7.53
CA THR A 235 -6.96 15.90 -6.59
C THR A 235 -5.44 15.96 -6.65
N GLU A 236 -4.75 14.82 -6.71
CA GLU A 236 -3.30 14.75 -6.89
C GLU A 236 -2.86 15.36 -8.24
N ALA A 237 -3.59 15.09 -9.31
CA ALA A 237 -3.33 15.70 -10.62
C ALA A 237 -3.48 17.24 -10.57
N ASN A 238 -4.55 17.74 -9.95
CA ASN A 238 -4.79 19.17 -9.77
C ASN A 238 -3.78 19.83 -8.81
N LEU A 239 -3.34 19.12 -7.77
CA LEU A 239 -2.34 19.60 -6.83
C LEU A 239 -0.97 19.69 -7.53
N ASN A 240 -0.60 18.66 -8.29
CA ASN A 240 0.64 18.65 -9.06
C ASN A 240 0.64 19.74 -10.14
N SER A 241 -0.49 19.97 -10.83
CA SER A 241 -0.59 21.09 -11.78
C SER A 241 -0.49 22.44 -11.07
N PHE A 242 -1.14 22.61 -9.92
CA PHE A 242 -1.05 23.84 -9.12
C PHE A 242 0.38 24.09 -8.60
N VAL A 243 1.07 23.07 -8.09
CA VAL A 243 2.46 23.19 -7.61
C VAL A 243 3.41 23.52 -8.75
N ASN A 244 3.23 22.89 -9.92
CA ASN A 244 4.02 23.19 -11.10
C ASN A 244 3.78 24.61 -11.60
N GLU A 245 2.54 25.07 -11.60
CA GLU A 245 2.19 26.45 -11.93
C GLU A 245 2.78 27.44 -10.92
N ALA A 246 2.65 27.18 -9.61
CA ALA A 246 3.22 28.01 -8.55
C ALA A 246 4.75 28.08 -8.64
N ARG A 247 5.44 26.96 -8.90
CA ARG A 247 6.89 26.94 -9.12
C ARG A 247 7.28 27.70 -10.38
N ALA A 248 6.51 27.56 -11.47
CA ALA A 248 6.73 28.34 -12.68
C ALA A 248 6.61 29.85 -12.39
N ARG A 249 5.55 30.27 -11.70
CA ARG A 249 5.36 31.67 -11.26
C ARG A 249 6.53 32.18 -10.41
N GLY A 250 6.97 31.39 -9.43
CA GLY A 250 8.11 31.75 -8.58
C GLY A 250 9.41 31.97 -9.36
N ASN A 251 9.70 31.12 -10.34
CA ASN A 251 10.87 31.28 -11.21
C ASN A 251 10.76 32.53 -12.10
N PHE A 252 9.55 32.84 -12.61
CA PHE A 252 9.31 34.05 -13.40
C PHE A 252 9.49 35.33 -12.58
N ASP A 253 9.02 35.34 -11.33
CA ASP A 253 9.16 36.49 -10.44
C ASP A 253 10.65 36.77 -10.13
N GLN A 254 11.45 35.73 -9.90
CA GLN A 254 12.89 35.87 -9.71
C GLN A 254 13.57 36.49 -10.94
N LEU A 255 13.27 35.98 -12.14
CA LEU A 255 13.80 36.53 -13.39
C LEU A 255 13.39 38.00 -13.57
N LYS A 256 12.14 38.35 -13.24
CA LYS A 256 11.66 39.74 -13.28
C LYS A 256 12.43 40.63 -12.32
N ILE A 257 12.67 40.17 -11.09
CA ILE A 257 13.45 40.89 -10.09
C ILE A 257 14.88 41.13 -10.61
N GLU A 258 15.54 40.13 -11.20
CA GLU A 258 16.89 40.28 -11.73
C GLU A 258 16.98 41.31 -12.87
N TRP A 259 16.06 41.25 -13.84
CA TRP A 259 16.03 42.23 -14.94
C TRP A 259 15.69 43.64 -14.46
N ASN A 260 14.78 43.77 -13.50
CA ASN A 260 14.42 45.06 -12.94
C ASN A 260 15.57 45.66 -12.10
N ASN A 261 16.28 44.83 -11.33
CA ASN A 261 17.47 45.24 -10.60
C ASN A 261 18.59 45.70 -11.54
N ARG A 262 18.81 44.98 -12.65
CA ARG A 262 19.75 45.40 -13.71
C ARG A 262 19.35 46.73 -14.35
N ALA A 263 18.06 46.90 -14.67
CA ALA A 263 17.54 48.16 -15.22
C ALA A 263 17.73 49.34 -14.24
N SER A 264 17.49 49.10 -12.94
CA SER A 264 17.70 50.10 -11.88
C SER A 264 19.18 50.47 -11.75
N ALA A 265 20.08 49.47 -11.69
CA ALA A 265 21.53 49.69 -11.65
C ALA A 265 22.03 50.46 -12.89
N ALA A 266 21.52 50.13 -14.09
CA ALA A 266 21.83 50.87 -15.31
C ALA A 266 21.30 52.31 -15.26
N THR A 267 20.09 52.53 -14.73
CA THR A 267 19.52 53.88 -14.54
C THR A 267 20.41 54.72 -13.62
N TRP A 268 20.90 54.12 -12.53
CA TRP A 268 21.82 54.78 -11.61
C TRP A 268 23.18 55.10 -12.26
N ALA A 269 23.72 54.19 -13.07
CA ALA A 269 24.95 54.42 -13.83
C ALA A 269 24.79 55.53 -14.89
N VAL A 270 23.63 55.62 -15.55
CA VAL A 270 23.31 56.73 -16.45
C VAL A 270 23.26 58.05 -15.69
N GLY A 271 22.60 58.10 -14.53
CA GLY A 271 22.56 59.29 -13.68
C GLY A 271 23.96 59.75 -13.23
N LEU A 272 24.78 58.81 -12.75
CA LEU A 272 26.14 59.09 -12.31
C LEU A 272 27.01 59.58 -13.48
N SER A 273 26.93 58.95 -14.64
CA SER A 273 27.71 59.37 -15.82
C SER A 273 27.28 60.74 -16.35
N TYR A 274 25.98 61.05 -16.34
CA TYR A 274 25.49 62.38 -16.69
C TYR A 274 26.02 63.45 -15.73
N ALA A 275 26.02 63.15 -14.41
CA ALA A 275 26.59 64.04 -13.41
C ALA A 275 28.10 64.25 -13.63
N VAL A 276 28.86 63.20 -13.98
CA VAL A 276 30.29 63.30 -14.30
C VAL A 276 30.53 64.15 -15.56
N VAL A 277 29.77 63.93 -16.64
CA VAL A 277 29.91 64.73 -17.87
C VAL A 277 29.57 66.20 -17.60
N LEU A 278 28.48 66.46 -16.87
CA LEU A 278 28.09 67.83 -16.51
C LEU A 278 29.15 68.48 -15.62
N ALA A 279 29.71 67.75 -14.65
CA ALA A 279 30.82 68.22 -13.82
C ALA A 279 32.07 68.53 -14.65
N LEU A 280 32.43 67.70 -15.64
CA LEU A 280 33.53 67.98 -16.56
C LEU A 280 33.25 69.20 -17.46
N ILE A 281 32.01 69.48 -17.84
CA ILE A 281 31.73 70.69 -18.64
C ILE A 281 31.72 71.94 -17.74
N ALA A 282 31.12 71.83 -16.56
CA ALA A 282 30.93 72.95 -15.64
C ALA A 282 32.21 73.32 -14.86
N ALA A 283 33.06 72.35 -14.49
CA ALA A 283 34.22 72.59 -13.65
C ALA A 283 35.22 73.60 -14.24
N PRO A 284 35.60 73.56 -15.54
CA PRO A 284 36.47 74.57 -16.13
C PRO A 284 35.84 75.96 -16.13
N VAL A 285 34.54 76.05 -16.46
CA VAL A 285 33.80 77.33 -16.48
C VAL A 285 33.72 77.93 -15.08
N PHE A 286 33.40 77.10 -14.10
CA PHE A 286 33.36 77.48 -12.69
C PHE A 286 34.74 77.92 -12.20
N TYR A 287 35.78 77.12 -12.44
CA TYR A 287 37.15 77.44 -12.05
C TYR A 287 37.63 78.76 -12.68
N LEU A 288 37.37 78.97 -13.97
CA LEU A 288 37.68 80.22 -14.66
C LEU A 288 36.91 81.41 -14.07
N GLY A 289 35.64 81.24 -13.70
CA GLY A 289 34.84 82.30 -13.08
C GLY A 289 35.38 82.75 -11.71
N PHE A 290 35.83 81.81 -10.87
CA PHE A 290 36.31 82.11 -9.51
C PHE A 290 37.81 82.41 -9.41
N ARG A 291 38.63 81.87 -10.32
CA ARG A 291 40.11 81.94 -10.27
C ARG A 291 40.71 82.51 -11.55
N TYR A 292 39.99 83.41 -12.24
CA TYR A 292 40.47 83.98 -13.50
C TYR A 292 41.85 84.61 -13.39
N THR A 293 42.17 85.29 -12.28
CA THR A 293 43.46 85.96 -12.07
C THR A 293 44.61 84.96 -12.07
N THR A 294 44.50 83.85 -11.32
CA THR A 294 45.51 82.79 -11.25
C THR A 294 45.76 82.17 -12.61
N VAL A 295 44.71 81.94 -13.41
CA VAL A 295 44.87 81.39 -14.76
C VAL A 295 45.61 82.37 -15.68
N ILE A 296 45.27 83.65 -15.63
CA ILE A 296 45.95 84.69 -16.41
C ILE A 296 47.40 84.86 -15.96
N GLU A 297 47.68 84.79 -14.66
CA GLU A 297 49.04 84.83 -14.10
C GLU A 297 49.86 83.63 -14.58
N TYR A 298 49.32 82.41 -14.50
CA TYR A 298 49.98 81.22 -15.02
C TYR A 298 50.26 81.30 -16.53
N LEU A 299 49.30 81.79 -17.32
CA LEU A 299 49.49 82.01 -18.75
C LEU A 299 50.54 83.08 -19.04
N LYS A 300 50.64 84.12 -18.20
CA LYS A 300 51.70 85.13 -18.28
C LYS A 300 53.06 84.53 -17.92
N GLU A 301 53.13 83.73 -16.86
CA GLU A 301 54.36 83.06 -16.41
C GLU A 301 54.92 82.11 -17.47
N ILE A 302 54.08 81.26 -18.08
CA ILE A 302 54.49 80.46 -19.23
C ILE A 302 55.00 81.36 -20.36
N GLY A 303 54.34 82.49 -20.59
CA GLY A 303 54.74 83.46 -21.60
C GLY A 303 56.08 84.16 -21.32
N THR A 304 56.41 84.42 -20.05
CA THR A 304 57.66 85.06 -19.65
C THR A 304 58.83 84.08 -19.63
N LEU A 305 58.63 82.86 -19.11
CA LEU A 305 59.64 81.79 -19.14
C LEU A 305 60.09 81.48 -20.58
N THR A 306 59.13 81.50 -21.50
CA THR A 306 59.38 81.34 -22.94
C THR A 306 60.25 82.47 -23.51
N LYS A 307 60.05 83.73 -23.09
CA LYS A 307 60.82 84.87 -23.61
C LYS A 307 62.25 84.90 -23.10
N GLU A 308 62.46 84.46 -21.86
CA GLU A 308 63.78 84.45 -21.22
C GLU A 308 64.73 83.44 -21.88
N GLU A 309 64.22 82.30 -22.35
CA GLU A 309 65.02 81.29 -23.06
C GLU A 309 65.44 81.69 -24.49
N LEU A 310 64.76 82.65 -25.12
CA LEU A 310 65.04 83.02 -26.52
C LEU A 310 66.18 84.04 -26.68
N GLY A 311 66.53 84.81 -25.64
CA GLY A 311 67.49 85.93 -25.72
C GLY A 311 67.06 87.06 -26.68
N ASP A 312 67.86 88.13 -26.79
CA ASP A 312 67.55 89.30 -27.64
C ASP A 312 67.66 89.04 -29.15
N SER A 313 68.29 87.93 -29.56
CA SER A 313 68.49 87.56 -30.98
C SER A 313 68.25 86.05 -31.21
N PRO A 314 66.99 85.60 -31.22
CA PRO A 314 66.69 84.18 -31.30
C PRO A 314 66.99 83.61 -32.69
N ASN A 315 67.75 82.51 -32.72
CA ASN A 315 67.85 81.66 -33.89
C ASN A 315 66.46 81.05 -34.19
N ALA A 316 66.00 81.12 -35.45
CA ALA A 316 64.66 80.67 -35.86
C ALA A 316 64.34 79.23 -35.42
N GLY A 317 65.34 78.35 -35.36
CA GLY A 317 65.17 76.98 -34.87
C GLY A 317 64.80 76.90 -33.38
N VAL A 318 65.43 77.71 -32.53
CA VAL A 318 65.15 77.75 -31.08
C VAL A 318 63.75 78.30 -30.84
N ALA A 319 63.36 79.36 -31.56
CA ALA A 319 62.03 79.94 -31.48
C ALA A 319 60.92 78.92 -31.86
N ALA A 320 61.15 78.10 -32.88
CA ALA A 320 60.22 77.06 -33.29
C ALA A 320 60.07 75.95 -32.24
N VAL A 321 61.17 75.50 -31.64
CA VAL A 321 61.15 74.48 -30.57
C VAL A 321 60.40 74.99 -29.35
N VAL A 322 60.68 76.21 -28.89
CA VAL A 322 60.01 76.77 -27.72
C VAL A 322 58.51 76.98 -27.97
N ALA A 323 58.13 77.44 -29.17
CA ALA A 323 56.72 77.53 -29.57
C ALA A 323 56.03 76.15 -29.56
N ALA A 324 56.70 75.11 -30.08
CA ALA A 324 56.18 73.74 -30.05
C ALA A 324 56.02 73.20 -28.63
N THR A 325 57.00 73.45 -27.75
CA THR A 325 56.93 73.06 -26.33
C THR A 325 55.78 73.74 -25.60
N ARG A 326 55.56 75.04 -25.83
CA ARG A 326 54.42 75.78 -25.26
C ARG A 326 53.09 75.22 -25.74
N LEU A 327 52.98 74.93 -27.04
CA LEU A 327 51.79 74.33 -27.60
C LEU A 327 51.55 72.93 -27.02
N ALA A 328 52.60 72.13 -26.81
CA ALA A 328 52.49 70.82 -26.19
C ALA A 328 52.07 70.91 -24.71
N LEU A 329 52.63 71.86 -23.94
CA LEU A 329 52.33 72.04 -22.52
C LEU A 329 50.85 72.35 -22.26
N ILE A 330 50.23 73.16 -23.13
CA ILE A 330 48.80 73.51 -23.03
C ILE A 330 47.93 72.49 -23.78
N GLY A 331 48.38 72.05 -24.95
CA GLY A 331 47.63 71.18 -25.85
C GLY A 331 47.45 69.76 -25.33
N VAL A 332 48.49 69.16 -24.72
CA VAL A 332 48.42 67.77 -24.23
C VAL A 332 47.36 67.62 -23.12
N PRO A 333 47.30 68.46 -22.07
CA PRO A 333 46.24 68.40 -21.08
C PRO A 333 44.85 68.61 -21.67
N LEU A 334 44.70 69.53 -22.63
CA LEU A 334 43.42 69.76 -23.31
C LEU A 334 42.96 68.54 -24.11
N VAL A 335 43.86 67.93 -24.89
CA VAL A 335 43.54 66.70 -25.65
C VAL A 335 43.17 65.56 -24.71
N LEU A 336 43.93 65.36 -23.63
CA LEU A 336 43.64 64.36 -22.62
C LEU A 336 42.27 64.61 -21.97
N TYR A 337 41.95 65.88 -21.69
CA TYR A 337 40.67 66.29 -21.13
C TYR A 337 39.49 65.97 -22.05
N PHE A 338 39.57 66.35 -23.33
CA PHE A 338 38.57 66.01 -24.34
C PHE A 338 38.43 64.49 -24.49
N TRP A 339 39.53 63.75 -24.38
CA TRP A 339 39.52 62.30 -24.43
C TRP A 339 38.77 61.68 -23.24
N ILE A 340 38.95 62.20 -22.03
CA ILE A 340 38.18 61.79 -20.83
C ILE A 340 36.68 62.07 -21.03
N ILE A 341 36.31 63.25 -21.52
CA ILE A 341 34.91 63.57 -21.83
C ILE A 341 34.34 62.59 -22.85
N ARG A 342 35.09 62.31 -23.93
CA ARG A 342 34.68 61.34 -24.96
C ARG A 342 34.44 59.95 -24.37
N LEU A 343 35.32 59.48 -23.47
CA LEU A 343 35.13 58.20 -22.77
C LEU A 343 33.89 58.22 -21.87
N ALA A 344 33.66 59.31 -21.13
CA ALA A 344 32.49 59.45 -20.27
C ALA A 344 31.17 59.46 -21.07
N VAL A 345 31.13 60.16 -22.21
CA VAL A 345 29.96 60.16 -23.12
C VAL A 345 29.75 58.77 -23.75
N LYS A 346 30.82 58.08 -24.16
CA LYS A 346 30.74 56.71 -24.67
C LYS A 346 30.20 55.74 -23.62
N PHE A 347 30.67 55.87 -22.38
CA PHE A 347 30.15 55.10 -21.25
C PHE A 347 28.67 55.38 -21.00
N ASN A 348 28.27 56.65 -20.95
CA ASN A 348 26.88 57.06 -20.77
C ASN A 348 25.96 56.46 -21.85
N SER A 349 26.36 56.53 -23.11
CA SER A 349 25.59 55.96 -24.24
C SER A 349 25.40 54.45 -24.09
N ARG A 350 26.46 53.73 -23.68
CA ARG A 350 26.39 52.28 -23.42
C ARG A 350 25.48 51.96 -22.23
N SER A 351 25.54 52.73 -21.16
CA SER A 351 24.65 52.55 -19.99
C SER A 351 23.18 52.81 -20.35
N MET A 352 22.90 53.78 -21.21
CA MET A 352 21.54 54.07 -21.68
C MET A 352 21.00 52.91 -22.53
N MET A 353 21.80 52.36 -23.45
CA MET A 353 21.41 51.18 -24.24
C MET A 353 21.15 49.95 -23.35
N LEU A 354 21.98 49.72 -22.33
CA LEU A 354 21.77 48.62 -21.38
C LEU A 354 20.48 48.78 -20.56
N MET A 355 20.14 50.02 -20.19
CA MET A 355 18.91 50.34 -19.49
C MET A 355 17.68 50.03 -20.36
N ASP A 356 17.68 50.48 -21.62
CA ASP A 356 16.57 50.28 -22.54
C ASP A 356 16.38 48.80 -22.91
N ASP A 357 17.47 48.07 -23.14
CA ASP A 357 17.44 46.63 -23.39
C ASP A 357 16.87 45.85 -22.20
N SER A 358 17.32 46.15 -20.98
CA SER A 358 16.83 45.48 -19.76
C SER A 358 15.33 45.73 -19.56
N ARG A 359 14.86 46.97 -19.81
CA ARG A 359 13.43 47.32 -19.74
C ARG A 359 12.60 46.63 -20.81
N ALA A 360 13.11 46.56 -22.04
CA ALA A 360 12.45 45.85 -23.13
C ALA A 360 12.31 44.35 -22.82
N ARG A 361 13.37 43.70 -22.30
CA ARG A 361 13.33 42.28 -21.91
C ARG A 361 12.41 42.03 -20.73
N ALA A 362 12.41 42.90 -19.72
CA ALA A 362 11.47 42.81 -18.60
C ALA A 362 10.01 42.93 -19.06
N THR A 363 9.71 43.86 -19.96
CA THR A 363 8.36 44.07 -20.52
C THR A 363 7.90 42.89 -21.37
N MET A 364 8.80 42.32 -22.18
CA MET A 364 8.52 41.15 -23.00
C MET A 364 8.21 39.92 -22.12
N LEU A 365 9.00 39.70 -21.07
CA LEU A 365 8.77 38.63 -20.11
C LEU A 365 7.43 38.79 -19.40
N GLU A 366 7.09 40.01 -18.98
CA GLU A 366 5.80 40.30 -18.34
C GLU A 366 4.62 40.11 -19.29
N THR A 367 4.75 40.51 -20.56
CA THR A 367 3.71 40.32 -21.56
C THR A 367 3.47 38.83 -21.83
N TYR A 368 4.54 38.06 -22.00
CA TYR A 368 4.47 36.61 -22.17
C TYR A 368 3.84 35.92 -20.97
N TYR A 369 4.23 36.31 -19.75
CA TYR A 369 3.63 35.77 -18.53
C TYR A 369 2.11 36.06 -18.47
N ARG A 370 1.68 37.28 -18.82
CA ARG A 370 0.26 37.64 -18.88
C ARG A 370 -0.50 36.86 -19.97
N MET A 371 0.15 36.46 -21.05
CA MET A 371 -0.46 35.60 -22.07
C MET A 371 -0.62 34.16 -21.59
N ILE A 372 0.39 33.60 -20.93
CA ILE A 372 0.29 32.26 -20.30
C ILE A 372 -0.81 32.25 -19.24
N ALA A 373 -0.85 33.25 -18.37
CA ALA A 373 -1.84 33.33 -17.29
C ALA A 373 -3.30 33.42 -17.81
N LYS A 374 -3.50 33.79 -19.08
CA LYS A 374 -4.81 33.85 -19.75
C LYS A 374 -5.07 32.66 -20.67
N ASP A 375 -4.18 31.65 -20.64
CA ASP A 375 -4.20 30.50 -21.56
C ASP A 375 -4.25 30.92 -23.05
N ALA A 376 -3.67 32.09 -23.35
CA ALA A 376 -3.70 32.72 -24.68
C ALA A 376 -2.42 32.44 -25.47
N ALA A 377 -1.36 31.94 -24.82
CA ALA A 377 -0.10 31.56 -25.45
C ALA A 377 -0.06 30.05 -25.66
N LYS A 378 0.30 29.61 -26.86
CA LYS A 378 0.57 28.19 -27.13
C LYS A 378 2.04 27.85 -26.87
N ASP A 379 2.35 26.56 -26.80
CA ASP A 379 3.72 26.09 -26.60
C ASP A 379 4.67 26.55 -27.74
N GLU A 380 4.17 26.80 -28.94
CA GLU A 380 4.97 27.34 -30.05
C GLU A 380 5.43 28.78 -29.78
N ASP A 381 4.59 29.59 -29.11
CA ASP A 381 4.90 30.99 -28.79
C ASP A 381 6.06 31.09 -27.80
N ARG A 382 6.25 30.06 -26.96
CA ARG A 382 7.38 29.97 -26.02
C ARG A 382 8.71 30.02 -26.75
N ALA A 383 8.85 29.27 -27.84
CA ALA A 383 10.08 29.25 -28.62
C ALA A 383 10.37 30.62 -29.25
N GLN A 384 9.33 31.28 -29.75
CA GLN A 384 9.44 32.60 -30.37
C GLN A 384 9.81 33.68 -29.34
N VAL A 385 9.20 33.65 -28.15
CA VAL A 385 9.54 34.60 -27.06
C VAL A 385 10.95 34.36 -26.55
N LEU A 386 11.38 33.10 -26.36
CA LEU A 386 12.75 32.80 -25.95
C LEU A 386 13.76 33.27 -27.00
N ALA A 387 13.49 33.03 -28.29
CA ALA A 387 14.33 33.56 -29.37
C ALA A 387 14.41 35.09 -29.35
N ALA A 388 13.28 35.78 -29.07
CA ALA A 388 13.24 37.23 -28.95
C ALA A 388 13.94 37.76 -27.69
N LEU A 389 13.97 36.99 -26.59
CA LEU A 389 14.62 37.34 -25.32
C LEU A 389 16.15 37.19 -25.38
N PHE A 390 16.63 36.22 -26.17
CA PHE A 390 18.06 35.91 -26.32
C PHE A 390 18.71 36.54 -27.54
N ARG A 391 17.97 37.24 -28.39
CA ARG A 391 18.58 37.96 -29.52
C ARG A 391 19.60 39.00 -29.01
N PRO A 392 20.73 39.19 -29.71
CA PRO A 392 21.63 40.29 -29.43
C PRO A 392 20.88 41.62 -29.50
N THR A 393 21.16 42.52 -28.56
CA THR A 393 20.56 43.85 -28.56
C THR A 393 20.97 44.56 -29.85
N PRO A 394 20.02 45.09 -30.66
CA PRO A 394 20.35 45.81 -31.88
C PRO A 394 21.25 46.99 -31.54
N GLY A 395 22.37 47.13 -32.25
CA GLY A 395 23.40 48.13 -31.93
C GLY A 395 24.60 47.59 -31.13
N TYR A 396 24.54 46.35 -30.64
CA TYR A 396 25.74 45.56 -30.33
C TYR A 396 26.29 44.91 -31.60
N GLU A 397 26.53 45.69 -32.66
CA GLU A 397 27.66 45.31 -33.51
C GLU A 397 28.88 45.38 -32.60
N ALA A 398 29.73 44.35 -32.66
CA ALA A 398 30.97 44.35 -31.91
C ALA A 398 31.72 45.61 -32.31
N ASP A 399 31.59 46.63 -31.46
CA ASP A 399 32.41 47.80 -31.40
C ASP A 399 33.77 47.32 -30.86
N SER A 400 34.34 46.29 -31.50
CA SER A 400 35.76 46.08 -31.71
C SER A 400 36.23 47.28 -32.53
N GLY A 401 36.09 48.45 -31.93
CA GLY A 401 36.98 49.55 -32.19
C GLY A 401 38.33 49.00 -31.83
N GLU A 402 39.00 48.46 -32.86
CA GLU A 402 40.43 48.31 -32.90
C GLU A 402 40.99 49.57 -32.22
N PRO A 403 41.69 49.42 -31.07
CA PRO A 403 42.12 50.58 -30.31
C PRO A 403 42.84 51.50 -31.30
N PRO A 404 42.57 52.83 -31.30
CA PRO A 404 43.23 53.72 -32.22
C PRO A 404 44.72 53.67 -31.92
N THR A 405 45.43 52.78 -32.60
CA THR A 405 46.87 52.72 -32.56
C THR A 405 47.30 54.06 -33.08
N LEU A 406 47.99 54.85 -32.26
CA LEU A 406 48.52 56.16 -32.65
C LEU A 406 49.29 56.08 -33.98
N ILE A 407 49.83 54.89 -34.29
CA ILE A 407 50.45 54.52 -35.56
C ILE A 407 49.50 54.68 -36.76
N SER A 408 48.23 54.25 -36.71
CA SER A 408 47.32 54.36 -37.86
C SER A 408 46.84 55.79 -38.09
N SER A 409 46.65 56.57 -37.03
CA SER A 409 46.34 58.00 -37.12
C SER A 409 47.50 58.81 -37.70
N VAL A 410 48.74 58.51 -37.28
CA VAL A 410 49.95 59.17 -37.80
C VAL A 410 50.29 58.68 -39.21
N LEU A 411 50.09 57.39 -39.54
CA LEU A 411 50.25 56.90 -40.91
C LEU A 411 49.21 57.50 -41.86
N ASN A 412 47.96 57.67 -41.44
CA ASN A 412 46.94 58.29 -42.27
C ASN A 412 47.18 59.79 -42.48
N LEU A 413 47.74 60.47 -41.47
CA LEU A 413 48.18 61.86 -41.58
C LEU A 413 49.44 62.00 -42.45
N ALA A 414 50.37 61.02 -42.39
CA ALA A 414 51.59 60.99 -43.20
C ALA A 414 51.33 60.54 -44.66
N ASN A 415 50.34 59.68 -44.91
CA ASN A 415 49.96 59.20 -46.24
C ASN A 415 49.10 60.19 -47.04
N GLY A 416 48.92 61.43 -46.55
CA GLY A 416 48.32 62.51 -47.34
C GLY A 416 46.89 62.21 -47.83
N LYS A 417 46.18 61.30 -47.17
CA LYS A 417 44.77 61.01 -47.48
C LYS A 417 43.87 62.00 -46.74
N GLY A 418 44.18 63.29 -46.90
CA GLY A 418 43.19 64.36 -46.79
C GLY A 418 42.28 64.27 -48.02
N GLY A 419 41.25 63.45 -47.94
CA GLY A 419 40.09 63.55 -48.83
C GLY A 419 39.12 64.54 -48.21
N GLY A 420 38.72 65.55 -48.98
CA GLY A 420 37.82 66.62 -48.57
C GLY A 420 36.36 66.22 -48.41
#